data_AF-A0A081HXK6-F1
#
_entry.id   AF-A0A081HXK6-F1
#
_cell.length_a   1.000
_cell.length_b   1.000
_cell.length_c   1.000
_cell.angle_alpha   90.00
_cell.angle_beta   90.00
_cell.angle_gamma   90.00
#
_symmetry.space_group_name_H-M   'P 1'
#
loop_
_entity.id
_entity.type
_entity.pdbx_description
1 polymer ?
#
loop_
_entity_poly.entity_id
_entity_poly.type
_entity_poly.pdbx_seq_one_letter_code
_entity_poly.pdbx_strand_id
1 'polypeptide(L)'
;MAEGPTAAAAGLTLIDFAEKRIAPDEIKAAGYGGVVNYVSESRPGANFEAKPITRPYADSLRAAGLQIVSNFQYGKPGWPDPSDCTRGHDGGVADAQTAMRLHTAAGGPDSAPIFFSIDDDIDENTWNGVAIDWFRGINSVLGVGRTGIYGHARACGWAIRDGVIGNSSTPGHRWAWQTRSWSHGEREPAAVLYQAVVNSPSNPGPLLGGINVDVDDVLAPDYGQWDLPR
;
A
#
# COMPACT_ATOMS: atom_id res chain seq x y z
N MET A 1 39.21 -4.93 -18.41
CA MET A 1 38.11 -5.69 -17.80
C MET A 1 37.04 -4.67 -17.46
N ALA A 2 35.99 -4.57 -18.26
CA ALA A 2 34.91 -3.62 -18.04
C ALA A 2 33.87 -4.30 -17.14
N GLU A 3 33.64 -3.75 -15.95
CA GLU A 3 32.51 -4.13 -15.11
C GLU A 3 31.23 -3.65 -15.79
N GLY A 4 30.37 -4.60 -16.16
CA GLY A 4 29.05 -4.32 -16.71
C GLY A 4 28.13 -3.74 -15.63
N PRO A 5 27.09 -2.99 -16.02
CA PRO A 5 26.17 -2.37 -15.06
C PRO A 5 25.42 -3.45 -14.28
N THR A 6 25.52 -3.41 -12.95
CA THR A 6 24.74 -4.26 -12.05
C THR A 6 23.32 -3.72 -11.96
N ALA A 7 22.37 -4.39 -12.62
CA ALA A 7 20.95 -4.14 -12.41
C ALA A 7 20.53 -4.74 -11.06
N ALA A 8 20.24 -3.91 -10.06
CA ALA A 8 19.67 -4.34 -8.79
C ALA A 8 18.18 -3.97 -8.72
N ALA A 9 17.34 -4.86 -9.24
CA ALA A 9 15.91 -4.92 -8.91
C ALA A 9 15.47 -6.32 -8.42
N ALA A 10 16.36 -7.33 -8.48
CA ALA A 10 16.10 -8.63 -7.89
C ALA A 10 16.29 -8.57 -6.37
N GLY A 11 15.20 -8.67 -5.59
CA GLY A 11 15.24 -8.91 -4.14
C GLY A 11 15.05 -7.69 -3.24
N LEU A 12 14.61 -6.53 -3.75
CA LEU A 12 14.20 -5.42 -2.87
C LEU A 12 12.87 -5.78 -2.19
N THR A 13 12.83 -5.67 -0.87
CA THR A 13 11.60 -5.86 -0.08
C THR A 13 11.29 -4.62 0.74
N LEU A 14 10.00 -4.35 0.92
CA LEU A 14 9.47 -3.36 1.85
C LEU A 14 8.79 -4.08 3.02
N ILE A 15 8.49 -3.33 4.07
CA ILE A 15 7.67 -3.79 5.18
C ILE A 15 6.49 -2.84 5.40
N ASP A 16 5.37 -3.40 5.84
CA ASP A 16 4.22 -2.64 6.30
C ASP A 16 3.86 -3.04 7.74
N PHE A 17 3.43 -2.05 8.52
CA PHE A 17 3.13 -2.21 9.95
C PHE A 17 2.26 -1.05 10.46
N ALA A 18 1.39 -1.34 11.41
CA ALA A 18 0.46 -0.36 11.98
C ALA A 18 0.69 -0.08 13.47
N GLU A 19 1.12 -1.09 14.25
CA GLU A 19 1.15 -1.02 15.70
C GLU A 19 2.08 0.06 16.24
N LYS A 20 3.31 0.09 15.76
CA LYS A 20 4.39 0.92 16.29
C LYS A 20 5.30 1.41 15.17
N ARG A 21 5.84 2.63 15.31
CA ARG A 21 6.91 3.10 14.40
C ARG A 21 8.22 2.37 14.70
N ILE A 22 8.91 1.95 13.65
CA ILE A 22 10.18 1.24 13.75
C ILE A 22 11.31 2.22 13.41
N ALA A 23 12.41 2.18 14.16
CA ALA A 23 13.53 3.08 13.89
C ALA A 23 14.09 2.83 12.47
N PRO A 24 14.37 3.88 11.66
CA PRO A 24 14.91 3.72 10.31
C PRO A 24 16.19 2.86 10.24
N ASP A 25 17.09 3.00 11.21
CA ASP A 25 18.32 2.21 11.26
C ASP A 25 18.05 0.71 11.47
N GLU A 26 17.01 0.34 12.22
CA GLU A 26 16.61 -1.06 12.39
C GLU A 26 16.07 -1.65 11.08
N ILE A 27 15.22 -0.89 10.36
CA ILE A 27 14.69 -1.28 9.04
C ILE A 27 15.82 -1.52 8.05
N LYS A 28 16.78 -0.60 8.00
CA LYS A 28 17.94 -0.67 7.12
C LYS A 28 18.88 -1.83 7.50
N ALA A 29 19.15 -2.02 8.79
CA ALA A 29 19.99 -3.11 9.28
C ALA A 29 19.38 -4.49 9.02
N ALA A 30 18.04 -4.59 9.01
CA ALA A 30 17.31 -5.79 8.62
C ALA A 30 17.31 -6.05 7.09
N GLY A 31 17.85 -5.13 6.29
CA GLY A 31 18.02 -5.30 4.85
C GLY A 31 16.81 -4.88 4.00
N TYR A 32 15.80 -4.24 4.61
CA TYR A 32 14.64 -3.74 3.88
C TYR A 32 14.95 -2.43 3.16
N GLY A 33 14.35 -2.26 1.99
CA GLY A 33 14.51 -1.07 1.14
C GLY A 33 13.69 0.13 1.56
N GLY A 34 12.69 -0.07 2.40
CA GLY A 34 11.73 0.96 2.75
C GLY A 34 10.47 0.42 3.41
N VAL A 35 9.44 1.25 3.43
CA VAL A 35 8.16 0.95 4.06
C VAL A 35 7.00 1.26 3.14
N VAL A 36 5.95 0.47 3.26
CA VAL A 36 4.59 0.88 2.89
C VAL A 36 3.92 1.39 4.16
N ASN A 37 3.53 2.67 4.21
CA ASN A 37 3.06 3.30 5.45
C ASN A 37 1.72 4.03 5.28
N TYR A 38 1.00 4.17 6.39
CA TYR A 38 -0.41 4.51 6.38
C TYR A 38 -0.64 6.02 6.36
N VAL A 39 -1.32 6.51 5.33
CA VAL A 39 -1.92 7.84 5.25
C VAL A 39 -3.40 7.79 5.66
N SER A 40 -3.70 7.01 6.70
CA SER A 40 -5.03 6.87 7.32
C SER A 40 -4.95 7.06 8.83
N GLU A 41 -6.08 7.40 9.45
CA GLU A 41 -6.18 7.58 10.90
C GLU A 41 -6.31 6.22 11.61
N SER A 42 -5.92 6.17 12.89
CA SER A 42 -6.21 5.01 13.73
C SER A 42 -7.71 4.98 14.05
N ARG A 43 -8.39 3.88 13.71
CA ARG A 43 -9.79 3.68 14.07
C ARG A 43 -9.99 3.50 15.59
N PRO A 44 -11.16 3.84 16.14
CA PRO A 44 -11.46 3.64 17.56
C PRO A 44 -11.19 2.22 18.04
N GLY A 45 -10.61 2.08 19.23
CA GLY A 45 -10.26 0.79 19.81
C GLY A 45 -8.98 0.16 19.27
N ALA A 46 -8.40 0.70 18.19
CA ALA A 46 -7.03 0.42 17.78
C ALA A 46 -6.10 1.58 18.20
N ASN A 47 -4.99 1.27 18.84
CA ASN A 47 -3.97 2.25 19.24
C ASN A 47 -2.75 2.10 18.32
N PHE A 48 -2.92 2.42 17.04
CA PHE A 48 -1.86 2.28 16.04
C PHE A 48 -0.96 3.52 16.00
N GLU A 49 0.25 3.43 16.55
CA GLU A 49 1.20 4.56 16.55
C GLU A 49 1.69 4.91 15.14
N ALA A 50 1.76 3.92 14.24
CA ALA A 50 2.20 4.14 12.86
C ALA A 50 1.09 4.67 11.94
N LYS A 51 -0.14 4.89 12.44
CA LYS A 51 -1.26 5.46 11.68
C LYS A 51 -1.68 6.84 12.23
N PRO A 52 -1.46 7.96 11.49
CA PRO A 52 -0.79 8.06 10.20
C PRO A 52 0.74 8.17 10.31
N ILE A 53 1.42 7.98 9.16
CA ILE A 53 2.77 8.48 8.95
C ILE A 53 2.82 9.99 9.20
N THR A 54 3.89 10.45 9.83
CA THR A 54 4.11 11.87 10.15
C THR A 54 5.31 12.41 9.38
N ARG A 55 5.36 13.73 9.19
CA ARG A 55 6.50 14.38 8.53
C ARG A 55 7.85 14.06 9.19
N PRO A 56 8.02 14.16 10.53
CA PRO A 56 9.28 13.83 11.16
C PRO A 56 9.70 12.37 10.91
N TYR A 57 8.74 11.44 10.91
CA TYR A 57 9.06 10.03 10.65
C TYR A 57 9.43 9.80 9.18
N ALA A 58 8.68 10.36 8.23
CA ALA A 58 8.99 10.30 6.81
C ALA A 58 10.38 10.89 6.50
N ASP A 59 10.70 12.05 7.07
CA ASP A 59 12.02 12.68 6.91
C ASP A 59 13.13 11.79 7.49
N SER A 60 12.90 11.11 8.63
CA SER A 60 13.87 10.19 9.22
C SER A 60 14.11 8.94 8.38
N LEU A 61 13.06 8.39 7.75
CA LEU A 61 13.17 7.26 6.81
C LEU A 61 14.00 7.66 5.59
N ARG A 62 13.68 8.79 4.97
CA ARG A 62 14.38 9.30 3.79
C ARG A 62 15.83 9.66 4.08
N ALA A 63 16.12 10.24 5.25
CA ALA A 63 17.48 10.52 5.69
C ALA A 63 18.32 9.23 5.84
N ALA A 64 17.70 8.10 6.21
CA ALA A 64 18.34 6.79 6.24
C ALA A 64 18.49 6.14 4.84
N GLY A 65 17.91 6.74 3.80
CA GLY A 65 17.88 6.22 2.43
C GLY A 65 16.77 5.18 2.17
N LEU A 66 15.78 5.11 3.06
CA LEU A 66 14.64 4.20 2.94
C LEU A 66 13.54 4.81 2.07
N GLN A 67 12.94 3.98 1.22
CA GLN A 67 11.84 4.34 0.35
C GLN A 67 10.51 4.36 1.12
N ILE A 68 9.56 5.18 0.67
CA ILE A 68 8.22 5.30 1.26
C ILE A 68 7.18 5.12 0.17
N VAL A 69 6.18 4.29 0.45
CA VAL A 69 4.97 4.11 -0.37
C VAL A 69 3.75 4.40 0.50
N SER A 70 2.74 5.09 -0.04
CA SER A 70 1.53 5.46 0.71
C SER A 70 0.45 4.38 0.62
N ASN A 71 -0.11 4.00 1.75
CA ASN A 71 -1.27 3.12 1.86
C ASN A 71 -2.41 3.79 2.63
N PHE A 72 -3.66 3.53 2.27
CA PHE A 72 -4.84 3.93 3.01
C PHE A 72 -5.67 2.71 3.42
N GLN A 73 -5.87 2.57 4.72
CA GLN A 73 -6.84 1.65 5.32
C GLN A 73 -7.28 2.20 6.67
N TYR A 74 -8.56 2.50 6.82
CA TYR A 74 -9.17 2.87 8.08
C TYR A 74 -9.95 1.68 8.66
N GLY A 75 -10.95 1.21 7.92
CA GLY A 75 -11.83 0.11 8.30
C GLY A 75 -11.18 -1.27 8.28
N LYS A 76 -11.88 -2.26 8.81
CA LYS A 76 -11.47 -3.67 8.81
C LYS A 76 -12.68 -4.61 8.79
N PRO A 77 -12.68 -5.72 8.03
CA PRO A 77 -13.77 -6.68 8.10
C PRO A 77 -14.01 -7.20 9.52
N GLY A 78 -15.28 -7.34 9.90
CA GLY A 78 -15.69 -7.81 11.22
C GLY A 78 -15.49 -6.80 12.37
N TRP A 79 -15.09 -5.56 12.09
CA TRP A 79 -15.05 -4.46 13.06
C TRP A 79 -16.30 -3.58 12.97
N PRO A 80 -16.60 -2.75 14.00
CA PRO A 80 -17.66 -1.74 13.92
C PRO A 80 -17.49 -0.79 12.72
N ASP A 81 -16.24 -0.49 12.37
CA ASP A 81 -15.86 0.14 11.11
C ASP A 81 -15.49 -0.95 10.09
N PRO A 82 -16.43 -1.39 9.20
CA PRO A 82 -16.19 -2.46 8.24
C PRO A 82 -15.18 -2.05 7.16
N SER A 83 -14.88 -2.95 6.22
CA SER A 83 -14.02 -2.64 5.07
C SER A 83 -14.44 -1.33 4.38
N ASP A 84 -13.48 -0.46 4.09
CA ASP A 84 -13.73 0.92 3.64
C ASP A 84 -14.58 0.97 2.37
N CYS A 85 -14.38 0.00 1.47
CA CYS A 85 -15.11 -0.09 0.20
C CYS A 85 -16.63 -0.26 0.36
N THR A 86 -17.10 -0.72 1.52
CA THR A 86 -18.53 -0.88 1.81
C THR A 86 -19.28 0.46 1.90
N ARG A 87 -18.55 1.57 2.05
CA ARG A 87 -19.13 2.93 2.08
C ARG A 87 -19.41 3.51 0.70
N GLY A 88 -19.10 2.78 -0.38
CA GLY A 88 -19.40 3.18 -1.76
C GLY A 88 -18.79 4.52 -2.14
N HIS A 89 -19.39 5.20 -3.11
CA HIS A 89 -18.85 6.41 -3.71
C HIS A 89 -18.51 7.51 -2.69
N ASP A 90 -19.46 7.90 -1.84
CA ASP A 90 -19.24 9.00 -0.88
C ASP A 90 -18.18 8.64 0.17
N GLY A 91 -18.10 7.36 0.54
CA GLY A 91 -16.99 6.84 1.34
C GLY A 91 -15.65 7.04 0.65
N GLY A 92 -15.57 6.73 -0.64
CA GLY A 92 -14.34 6.86 -1.43
C GLY A 92 -13.88 8.31 -1.56
N VAL A 93 -14.82 9.24 -1.72
CA VAL A 93 -14.53 10.69 -1.69
C VAL A 93 -13.91 11.09 -0.35
N ALA A 94 -14.55 10.72 0.76
CA ALA A 94 -14.08 11.06 2.11
C ALA A 94 -12.69 10.46 2.42
N ASP A 95 -12.47 9.23 1.97
CA ASP A 95 -11.20 8.51 2.17
C ASP A 95 -10.08 9.14 1.37
N ALA A 96 -10.32 9.46 0.10
CA ALA A 96 -9.32 10.11 -0.74
C ALA A 96 -8.96 11.51 -0.24
N GLN A 97 -9.94 12.27 0.27
CA GLN A 97 -9.68 13.58 0.90
C GLN A 97 -8.81 13.42 2.16
N THR A 98 -9.09 12.43 2.99
CA THR A 98 -8.31 12.14 4.19
C THR A 98 -6.89 11.68 3.84
N ALA A 99 -6.78 10.74 2.90
CA ALA A 99 -5.52 10.21 2.40
C ALA A 99 -4.64 11.32 1.82
N MET A 100 -5.20 12.19 0.98
CA MET A 100 -4.47 13.32 0.41
C MET A 100 -3.95 14.27 1.48
N ARG A 101 -4.81 14.67 2.42
CA ARG A 101 -4.43 15.56 3.53
C ARG A 101 -3.26 14.98 4.33
N LEU A 102 -3.33 13.70 4.68
CA LEU A 102 -2.31 13.02 5.49
C LEU A 102 -1.02 12.78 4.70
N HIS A 103 -1.13 12.37 3.43
CA HIS A 103 -0.01 12.22 2.52
C HIS A 103 0.78 13.53 2.37
N THR A 104 0.09 14.64 2.03
CA THR A 104 0.72 15.95 1.92
C THR A 104 1.31 16.42 3.25
N ALA A 105 0.59 16.23 4.37
CA ALA A 105 1.08 16.62 5.70
C ALA A 105 2.37 15.86 6.09
N ALA A 106 2.53 14.62 5.65
CA ALA A 106 3.74 13.83 5.84
C ALA A 106 4.88 14.18 4.86
N GLY A 107 4.65 15.08 3.90
CA GLY A 107 5.62 15.48 2.88
C GLY A 107 5.61 14.61 1.62
N GLY A 108 4.54 13.83 1.41
CA GLY A 108 4.35 13.02 0.22
C GLY A 108 4.18 13.88 -1.04
N PRO A 109 4.83 13.52 -2.17
CA PRO A 109 4.77 14.30 -3.39
C PRO A 109 3.51 13.99 -4.21
N ASP A 110 3.00 14.99 -4.92
CA ASP A 110 1.81 14.85 -5.77
C ASP A 110 2.00 13.93 -6.99
N SER A 111 3.21 13.46 -7.24
CA SER A 111 3.51 12.43 -8.24
C SER A 111 3.36 11.00 -7.71
N ALA A 112 3.30 10.79 -6.39
CA ALA A 112 3.22 9.44 -5.81
C ALA A 112 1.76 8.94 -5.77
N PRO A 113 1.51 7.66 -6.10
CA PRO A 113 0.21 7.05 -5.91
C PRO A 113 -0.08 6.79 -4.42
N ILE A 114 -1.35 6.53 -4.14
CA ILE A 114 -1.82 6.03 -2.84
C ILE A 114 -2.57 4.73 -3.09
N PHE A 115 -2.16 3.66 -2.43
CA PHE A 115 -2.84 2.37 -2.49
C PHE A 115 -4.01 2.38 -1.50
N PHE A 116 -5.22 2.07 -1.95
CA PHE A 116 -6.41 1.97 -1.11
C PHE A 116 -6.73 0.49 -0.87
N SER A 117 -6.82 0.10 0.39
CA SER A 117 -6.92 -1.30 0.79
C SER A 117 -8.35 -1.84 0.73
N ILE A 118 -8.52 -2.94 0.00
CA ILE A 118 -9.56 -3.93 0.25
C ILE A 118 -8.90 -5.09 1.02
N ASP A 119 -8.91 -4.98 2.34
CA ASP A 119 -8.35 -5.97 3.28
C ASP A 119 -9.36 -7.08 3.58
N ASP A 120 -9.98 -7.65 2.53
CA ASP A 120 -11.10 -8.59 2.61
C ASP A 120 -11.12 -9.54 1.39
N ASP A 121 -11.74 -10.71 1.56
CA ASP A 121 -11.95 -11.72 0.52
C ASP A 121 -13.27 -11.47 -0.22
N ILE A 122 -13.35 -10.33 -0.93
CA ILE A 122 -14.58 -9.93 -1.60
C ILE A 122 -14.84 -10.75 -2.87
N ASP A 123 -16.12 -11.01 -3.15
CA ASP A 123 -16.53 -11.62 -4.41
C ASP A 123 -16.78 -10.57 -5.51
N GLU A 124 -16.99 -11.05 -6.74
CA GLU A 124 -17.22 -10.18 -7.89
C GLU A 124 -18.55 -9.39 -7.78
N ASN A 125 -19.53 -9.91 -7.03
CA ASN A 125 -20.77 -9.19 -6.77
C ASN A 125 -20.53 -7.98 -5.87
N THR A 126 -19.74 -8.15 -4.81
CA THR A 126 -19.32 -7.07 -3.90
C THR A 126 -18.49 -6.03 -4.67
N TRP A 127 -17.59 -6.49 -5.55
CA TRP A 127 -16.83 -5.61 -6.43
C TRP A 127 -17.75 -4.75 -7.30
N ASN A 128 -18.61 -5.40 -8.09
CA ASN A 128 -19.52 -4.74 -9.03
C ASN A 128 -20.60 -3.90 -8.32
N GLY A 129 -20.92 -4.22 -7.07
CA GLY A 129 -21.96 -3.57 -6.29
C GLY A 129 -21.50 -2.31 -5.58
N VAL A 130 -20.42 -2.37 -4.80
CA VAL A 130 -19.99 -1.25 -3.94
C VAL A 130 -18.53 -0.86 -4.11
N ALA A 131 -17.63 -1.83 -4.34
CA ALA A 131 -16.21 -1.52 -4.33
C ALA A 131 -15.77 -0.69 -5.54
N ILE A 132 -16.32 -0.97 -6.74
CA ILE A 132 -16.03 -0.17 -7.93
C ILE A 132 -16.48 1.29 -7.76
N ASP A 133 -17.63 1.52 -7.11
CA ASP A 133 -18.14 2.86 -6.87
C ASP A 133 -17.32 3.60 -5.80
N TRP A 134 -16.81 2.90 -4.80
CA TRP A 134 -15.83 3.45 -3.86
C TRP A 134 -14.56 3.93 -4.59
N PHE A 135 -13.99 3.12 -5.49
CA PHE A 135 -12.85 3.54 -6.32
C PHE A 135 -13.19 4.71 -7.24
N ARG A 136 -14.40 4.78 -7.80
CA ARG A 136 -14.86 5.95 -8.58
C ARG A 136 -14.92 7.21 -7.73
N GLY A 137 -15.38 7.10 -6.48
CA GLY A 137 -15.33 8.18 -5.49
C GLY A 137 -13.91 8.65 -5.22
N ILE A 138 -12.98 7.72 -4.98
CA ILE A 138 -11.55 8.02 -4.80
C ILE A 138 -11.00 8.76 -6.03
N ASN A 139 -11.30 8.27 -7.23
CA ASN A 139 -10.84 8.83 -8.50
C ASN A 139 -11.36 10.25 -8.75
N SER A 140 -12.52 10.62 -8.20
CA SER A 140 -13.05 11.99 -8.31
C SER A 140 -12.20 13.03 -7.55
N VAL A 141 -11.39 12.58 -6.58
CA VAL A 141 -10.52 13.43 -5.75
C VAL A 141 -9.06 13.30 -6.19
N LEU A 142 -8.56 12.07 -6.28
CA LEU A 142 -7.15 11.76 -6.50
C LEU A 142 -6.78 11.65 -7.99
N GLY A 143 -7.76 11.32 -8.84
CA GLY A 143 -7.57 10.93 -10.22
C GLY A 143 -7.03 9.51 -10.38
N VAL A 144 -7.50 8.80 -11.40
CA VAL A 144 -7.09 7.40 -11.69
C VAL A 144 -5.57 7.23 -11.71
N GLY A 145 -4.83 8.20 -12.27
CA GLY A 145 -3.37 8.14 -12.42
C GLY A 145 -2.60 7.98 -11.10
N ARG A 146 -3.17 8.38 -9.96
CA ARG A 146 -2.56 8.25 -8.63
C ARG A 146 -3.27 7.23 -7.73
N THR A 147 -4.37 6.66 -8.18
CA THR A 147 -5.12 5.66 -7.41
C THR A 147 -4.49 4.29 -7.60
N GLY A 148 -4.10 3.66 -6.49
CA GLY A 148 -3.72 2.26 -6.43
C GLY A 148 -4.67 1.42 -5.58
N ILE A 149 -4.57 0.10 -5.71
CA ILE A 149 -5.33 -0.88 -4.94
C ILE A 149 -4.38 -1.79 -4.16
N TYR A 150 -4.71 -2.04 -2.90
CA TYR A 150 -4.27 -3.24 -2.19
C TYR A 150 -5.41 -4.26 -2.11
N GLY A 151 -5.14 -5.53 -2.39
CA GLY A 151 -6.12 -6.60 -2.26
C GLY A 151 -5.65 -7.93 -2.82
N HIS A 152 -6.54 -8.92 -2.84
CA HIS A 152 -6.26 -10.22 -3.46
C HIS A 152 -6.14 -10.11 -5.00
N ALA A 153 -5.60 -11.17 -5.63
CA ALA A 153 -5.30 -11.20 -7.07
C ALA A 153 -6.49 -10.77 -7.94
N ARG A 154 -7.69 -11.31 -7.67
CA ARG A 154 -8.89 -11.00 -8.45
C ARG A 154 -9.34 -9.55 -8.29
N ALA A 155 -9.31 -8.98 -7.09
CA ALA A 155 -9.62 -7.56 -6.88
C ALA A 155 -8.67 -6.64 -7.64
N CYS A 156 -7.37 -6.95 -7.64
CA CYS A 156 -6.41 -6.25 -8.48
C CYS A 156 -6.77 -6.36 -9.98
N GLY A 157 -7.06 -7.57 -10.45
CA GLY A 157 -7.47 -7.81 -11.84
C GLY A 157 -8.75 -7.08 -12.24
N TRP A 158 -9.75 -7.04 -11.35
CA TRP A 158 -11.00 -6.29 -11.59
C TRP A 158 -10.76 -4.78 -11.64
N ALA A 159 -9.93 -4.24 -10.75
CA ALA A 159 -9.55 -2.82 -10.76
C ALA A 159 -8.87 -2.40 -12.07
N ILE A 160 -8.00 -3.28 -12.59
CA ILE A 160 -7.33 -3.10 -13.88
C ILE A 160 -8.33 -3.18 -15.03
N ARG A 161 -9.17 -4.22 -15.06
CA ARG A 161 -10.21 -4.44 -16.08
C ARG A 161 -11.12 -3.23 -16.19
N ASP A 162 -11.54 -2.68 -15.04
CA ASP A 162 -12.52 -1.60 -14.97
C ASP A 162 -11.87 -0.20 -15.06
N GLY A 163 -10.54 -0.14 -15.19
CA GLY A 163 -9.80 1.10 -15.44
C GLY A 163 -9.83 2.10 -14.29
N VAL A 164 -9.96 1.61 -13.05
CA VAL A 164 -10.10 2.47 -11.85
C VAL A 164 -8.79 2.69 -11.08
N ILE A 165 -7.68 2.10 -11.54
CA ILE A 165 -6.34 2.32 -11.00
C ILE A 165 -5.35 2.78 -12.08
N GLY A 166 -4.30 3.48 -11.64
CA GLY A 166 -3.31 4.08 -12.51
C GLY A 166 -2.24 3.11 -13.03
N ASN A 167 -1.34 3.67 -13.86
CA ASN A 167 -0.23 2.95 -14.45
C ASN A 167 1.08 3.29 -13.74
N SER A 168 1.92 2.28 -13.54
CA SER A 168 3.34 2.51 -13.29
C SER A 168 4.03 3.06 -14.54
N SER A 169 5.10 3.83 -14.38
CA SER A 169 5.99 4.14 -15.50
C SER A 169 6.78 2.91 -16.00
N THR A 170 6.80 1.83 -15.21
CA THR A 170 7.31 0.53 -15.65
C THR A 170 6.31 -0.12 -16.61
N PRO A 171 6.68 -0.43 -17.86
CA PRO A 171 5.77 -1.02 -18.84
C PRO A 171 5.11 -2.31 -18.34
N GLY A 172 3.79 -2.41 -18.52
CA GLY A 172 3.00 -3.59 -18.14
C GLY A 172 2.54 -3.61 -16.68
N HIS A 173 2.99 -2.67 -15.85
CA HIS A 173 2.62 -2.61 -14.43
C HIS A 173 1.58 -1.54 -14.12
N ARG A 174 0.79 -1.81 -13.09
CA ARG A 174 -0.32 -0.99 -12.58
C ARG A 174 -0.09 -0.71 -11.11
N TRP A 175 -0.76 0.31 -10.55
CA TRP A 175 -0.76 0.54 -9.11
C TRP A 175 -1.56 -0.52 -8.35
N ALA A 176 -1.17 -1.78 -8.48
CA ALA A 176 -1.71 -2.93 -7.78
C ALA A 176 -0.66 -3.48 -6.82
N TRP A 177 -1.05 -3.57 -5.55
CA TRP A 177 -0.31 -4.21 -4.47
C TRP A 177 -1.09 -5.44 -4.05
N GLN A 178 -0.62 -6.62 -4.46
CA GLN A 178 -1.34 -7.85 -4.24
C GLN A 178 -0.96 -8.47 -2.89
N THR A 179 -1.91 -8.94 -2.10
CA THR A 179 -1.61 -9.83 -0.95
C THR A 179 -1.66 -11.31 -1.31
N ARG A 180 -0.81 -12.15 -0.70
CA ARG A 180 -0.97 -13.62 -0.80
C ARG A 180 -2.27 -14.10 -0.15
N SER A 181 -2.77 -13.37 0.85
CA SER A 181 -4.03 -13.69 1.53
C SER A 181 -5.16 -13.65 0.51
N TRP A 182 -6.06 -14.64 0.57
CA TRP A 182 -7.25 -14.70 -0.30
C TRP A 182 -6.96 -14.78 -1.81
N SER A 183 -5.68 -14.82 -2.21
CA SER A 183 -5.29 -14.97 -3.62
C SER A 183 -5.30 -16.42 -4.10
N HIS A 184 -5.47 -17.40 -3.21
CA HIS A 184 -5.54 -18.83 -3.55
C HIS A 184 -4.39 -19.35 -4.44
N GLY A 185 -3.21 -18.74 -4.33
CA GLY A 185 -2.03 -19.05 -5.15
C GLY A 185 -1.96 -18.33 -6.50
N GLU A 186 -2.97 -17.55 -6.86
CA GLU A 186 -2.97 -16.72 -8.06
C GLU A 186 -2.04 -15.50 -7.90
N ARG A 187 -1.57 -14.97 -9.04
CA ARG A 187 -0.73 -13.78 -9.12
C ARG A 187 -1.26 -12.84 -10.20
N GLU A 188 -1.40 -11.56 -9.85
CA GLU A 188 -1.68 -10.49 -10.81
C GLU A 188 -0.34 -10.06 -11.45
N PRO A 189 -0.10 -10.38 -12.74
CA PRO A 189 1.18 -10.09 -13.39
C PRO A 189 1.50 -8.60 -13.50
N ALA A 190 0.48 -7.72 -13.47
CA ALA A 190 0.69 -6.28 -13.53
C ALA A 190 0.97 -5.62 -12.16
N ALA A 191 0.97 -6.37 -11.06
CA ALA A 191 1.22 -5.80 -9.73
C ALA A 191 2.63 -5.20 -9.62
N VAL A 192 2.76 -4.09 -8.90
CA VAL A 192 4.06 -3.47 -8.57
C VAL A 192 4.61 -3.92 -7.22
N LEU A 193 3.74 -4.41 -6.33
CA LEU A 193 4.08 -4.91 -5.01
C LEU A 193 3.35 -6.23 -4.75
N TYR A 194 3.95 -7.11 -3.96
CA TYR A 194 3.30 -8.33 -3.48
C TYR A 194 3.62 -8.63 -2.01
N GLN A 195 2.60 -8.63 -1.16
CA GLN A 195 2.72 -8.99 0.26
C GLN A 195 2.93 -10.51 0.39
N ALA A 196 4.21 -10.90 0.50
CA ALA A 196 4.66 -12.29 0.54
C ALA A 196 4.58 -12.89 1.94
N VAL A 197 4.74 -12.06 2.98
CA VAL A 197 4.59 -12.47 4.38
C VAL A 197 3.48 -11.64 5.00
N VAL A 198 2.47 -12.34 5.52
CA VAL A 198 1.34 -11.75 6.24
C VAL A 198 1.44 -12.17 7.69
N ASN A 199 1.66 -11.20 8.56
CA ASN A 199 1.76 -11.34 9.98
C ASN A 199 0.40 -11.72 10.57
N SER A 200 0.37 -12.86 11.23
CA SER A 200 -0.79 -13.31 11.99
C SER A 200 -0.34 -14.12 13.21
N PRO A 201 -1.21 -14.32 14.21
CA PRO A 201 -0.85 -15.12 15.38
C PRO A 201 -0.36 -16.54 15.05
N SER A 202 -0.85 -17.13 13.95
CA SER A 202 -0.48 -18.48 13.51
C SER A 202 0.71 -18.52 12.55
N ASN A 203 1.06 -17.40 11.93
CA ASN A 203 2.20 -17.26 11.03
C ASN A 203 2.81 -15.86 11.24
N PRO A 204 3.55 -15.65 12.34
CA PRO A 204 4.08 -14.33 12.65
C PRO A 204 5.11 -13.92 11.59
N GLY A 205 5.04 -12.66 11.18
CA GLY A 205 6.07 -12.07 10.32
C GLY A 205 7.40 -11.88 11.07
N PRO A 206 8.45 -11.38 10.41
CA PRO A 206 9.71 -11.05 11.07
C PRO A 206 9.51 -10.07 12.23
N LEU A 207 10.25 -10.26 13.33
CA LEU A 207 10.20 -9.38 14.50
C LEU A 207 11.18 -8.21 14.32
N LEU A 208 10.68 -6.99 14.33
CA LEU A 208 11.46 -5.76 14.17
C LEU A 208 10.86 -4.62 14.99
N GLY A 209 11.66 -3.78 15.67
CA GLY A 209 11.14 -2.69 16.52
C GLY A 209 10.27 -3.14 17.70
N GLY A 210 10.27 -4.44 18.02
CA GLY A 210 9.44 -5.07 19.04
C GLY A 210 8.05 -5.53 18.55
N ILE A 211 7.77 -5.47 17.25
CA ILE A 211 6.51 -5.94 16.64
C ILE A 211 6.79 -6.87 15.45
N ASN A 212 5.84 -7.74 15.12
CA ASN A 212 5.93 -8.52 13.89
C ASN A 212 5.39 -7.70 12.71
N VAL A 213 6.13 -7.72 11.59
CA VAL A 213 5.82 -6.92 10.39
C VAL A 213 5.40 -7.79 9.22
N ASP A 214 4.65 -7.20 8.30
CA ASP A 214 4.39 -7.77 6.96
C ASP A 214 5.61 -7.54 6.05
N VAL A 215 5.77 -8.33 4.99
CA VAL A 215 6.86 -8.18 4.02
C VAL A 215 6.33 -8.18 2.59
N ASP A 216 6.73 -7.18 1.83
CA ASP A 216 6.33 -6.94 0.44
C ASP A 216 7.50 -7.07 -0.53
N ASP A 217 7.34 -7.90 -1.54
CA ASP A 217 8.26 -7.98 -2.68
C ASP A 217 8.01 -6.80 -3.63
N VAL A 218 9.07 -6.13 -4.07
CA VAL A 218 9.02 -5.12 -5.13
C VAL A 218 9.11 -5.79 -6.50
N LEU A 219 8.10 -5.57 -7.34
CA LEU A 219 7.94 -6.25 -8.63
C LEU A 219 8.24 -5.37 -9.85
N ALA A 220 8.38 -4.07 -9.64
CA ALA A 220 8.66 -3.09 -10.70
C ALA A 220 9.66 -2.04 -10.20
N PRO A 221 10.53 -1.46 -11.06
CA PRO A 221 11.38 -0.33 -10.68
C PRO A 221 10.61 0.89 -10.20
N ASP A 222 9.45 1.16 -10.80
CA ASP A 222 8.51 2.17 -10.32
C ASP A 222 7.32 1.47 -9.65
N TYR A 223 7.34 1.45 -8.32
CA TYR A 223 6.34 0.79 -7.49
C TYR A 223 5.54 1.78 -6.63
N GLY A 224 5.61 3.07 -6.97
CA GLY A 224 4.91 4.13 -6.24
C GLY A 224 5.74 4.79 -5.13
N GLN A 225 7.05 4.56 -5.08
CA GLN A 225 7.94 5.21 -4.12
C GLN A 225 7.94 6.74 -4.27
N TRP A 226 8.05 7.46 -3.15
CA TRP A 226 8.01 8.91 -3.11
C TRP A 226 9.21 9.56 -3.81
N ASP A 227 10.41 8.99 -3.68
CA ASP A 227 11.65 9.60 -4.19
C ASP A 227 11.92 9.32 -5.68
N LEU A 228 10.88 8.98 -6.46
CA LEU A 228 10.96 8.85 -7.91
C LEU A 228 10.24 10.02 -8.61
N PRO A 229 10.94 10.83 -9.43
CA PRO A 229 10.30 11.79 -10.33
C PRO A 229 9.51 11.05 -11.41
N ARG A 230 8.20 11.36 -11.54
CA ARG A 230 7.31 10.81 -12.56
C ARG A 230 6.76 11.91 -13.44
#